data_AF-A0A955I378-F1
#
_entry.id   AF-A0A955I378-F1
#
_cell.length_a   1.000
_cell.length_b   1.000
_cell.length_c   1.000
_cell.angle_alpha   90.00
_cell.angle_beta   90.00
_cell.angle_gamma   90.00
#
_symmetry.space_group_name_H-M   'P 1'
#
loop_
_entity.id
_entity.type
_entity.pdbx_description
1 polymer ?
#
loop_
_entity_poly.entity_id
_entity_poly.type
_entity_poly.pdbx_seq_one_letter_code
_entity_poly.pdbx_strand_id
1 'polypeptide(L)'
;MTRKDSDADERNDTIKDFREHVSLMEQFLTSFKQFEKSNFISQFFRGDFLSFEYHAREGEIAFVIAVHKKYRVFVEKQLAAIYSDIILEEIEEPELF
;
A
#
# COMPACT_ATOMS: atom_id res chain seq x y z
N MET A 1 34.82 -21.83 3.63
CA MET A 1 33.71 -20.86 3.81
C MET A 1 32.43 -21.65 3.74
N THR A 2 31.81 -21.83 4.90
CA THR A 2 30.85 -22.88 5.20
C THR A 2 29.43 -22.41 4.94
N ARG A 3 28.62 -23.23 4.25
CA ARG A 3 27.19 -23.02 3.91
C ARG A 3 26.29 -22.48 5.03
N LYS A 4 26.74 -22.55 6.28
CA LYS A 4 26.02 -22.03 7.45
C LYS A 4 26.05 -20.50 7.56
N ASP A 5 27.09 -19.87 7.02
CA ASP A 5 27.22 -18.41 7.00
C ASP A 5 26.36 -17.81 5.87
N SER A 6 26.24 -18.48 4.71
CA SER A 6 25.38 -18.02 3.60
C SER A 6 23.89 -18.03 3.96
N ASP A 7 23.41 -19.08 4.63
CA ASP A 7 21.99 -19.18 5.01
C ASP A 7 21.60 -18.15 6.09
N ALA A 8 22.56 -17.71 6.90
CA ALA A 8 22.36 -16.69 7.92
C ALA A 8 22.37 -15.28 7.32
N ASP A 9 23.26 -15.04 6.36
CA ASP A 9 23.33 -13.79 5.60
C ASP A 9 22.07 -13.60 4.73
N GLU A 10 21.62 -14.65 4.01
CA GLU A 10 20.36 -14.61 3.23
C GLU A 10 19.13 -14.26 4.08
N ARG A 11 19.06 -14.79 5.31
CA ARG A 11 17.97 -14.46 6.25
C ARG A 11 18.05 -13.03 6.75
N ASN A 12 19.25 -12.54 7.05
CA ASN A 12 19.46 -11.17 7.51
C ASN A 12 19.15 -10.15 6.41
N ASP A 13 19.55 -10.44 5.17
CA ASP A 13 19.21 -9.62 4.00
C ASP A 13 17.69 -9.61 3.78
N THR A 14 17.04 -10.76 3.85
CA THR A 14 15.57 -10.86 3.77
C THR A 14 14.86 -10.04 4.86
N ILE A 15 15.34 -10.08 6.11
CA ILE A 15 14.76 -9.30 7.22
C ILE A 15 14.99 -7.79 7.03
N LYS A 16 16.15 -7.41 6.51
CA LYS A 16 16.48 -6.02 6.21
C LYS A 16 15.56 -5.47 5.13
N ASP A 17 15.36 -6.23 4.06
CA ASP A 17 14.45 -5.88 2.97
C ASP A 17 13.02 -5.74 3.48
N PHE A 18 12.56 -6.65 4.36
CA PHE A 18 11.23 -6.52 4.98
C PHE A 18 11.06 -5.23 5.79
N ARG A 19 12.06 -4.84 6.60
CA ARG A 19 11.99 -3.56 7.35
C ARG A 19 11.93 -2.36 6.43
N GLU A 20 12.67 -2.39 5.33
CA GLU A 20 12.66 -1.33 4.34
C GLU A 20 11.27 -1.18 3.72
N HIS A 21 10.66 -2.29 3.29
CA HIS A 21 9.29 -2.29 2.77
C HIS A 21 8.25 -1.80 3.80
N VAL A 22 8.35 -2.25 5.05
CA VAL A 22 7.48 -1.77 6.13
C VAL A 22 7.65 -0.26 6.35
N SER A 23 8.89 0.23 6.35
CA SER A 23 9.17 1.66 6.53
C SER A 23 8.59 2.51 5.38
N LEU A 24 8.69 2.03 4.14
CA LEU A 24 8.07 2.70 2.98
C LEU A 24 6.54 2.75 3.11
N MET A 25 5.92 1.65 3.57
CA MET A 25 4.48 1.60 3.84
C MET A 25 4.06 2.52 4.99
N GLU A 26 4.87 2.64 6.04
CA GLU A 26 4.61 3.60 7.12
C GLU A 26 4.68 5.05 6.64
N GLN A 27 5.63 5.38 5.75
CA GLN A 27 5.72 6.70 5.13
C GLN A 27 4.49 6.98 4.26
N PHE A 28 4.07 5.99 3.47
CA PHE A 28 2.83 6.05 2.70
C PHE A 28 1.63 6.34 3.59
N LEU A 29 1.42 5.55 4.64
CA LEU A 29 0.31 5.73 5.59
C LEU A 29 0.37 7.08 6.32
N THR A 30 1.58 7.55 6.66
CA THR A 30 1.78 8.85 7.31
C THR A 30 1.41 10.02 6.41
N SER A 31 1.54 9.88 5.08
CA SER A 31 1.09 10.90 4.12
C SER A 31 -0.41 11.20 4.25
N PHE A 32 -1.22 10.20 4.65
CA PHE A 32 -2.67 10.37 4.85
C PHE A 32 -3.04 11.07 6.16
N LYS A 33 -2.17 11.06 7.18
CA LYS A 33 -2.42 11.78 8.44
C LYS A 33 -2.50 13.30 8.25
N GLN A 34 -1.99 13.82 7.14
CA GLN A 34 -2.14 15.24 6.80
C GLN A 34 -3.61 15.61 6.51
N PHE A 35 -4.45 14.66 6.10
CA PHE A 35 -5.89 14.90 5.87
C PHE A 35 -6.71 15.01 7.15
N GLU A 36 -6.23 14.46 8.28
CA GLU A 36 -6.95 14.47 9.55
C GLU A 36 -6.96 15.85 10.23
N LYS A 37 -5.98 16.72 9.94
CA LYS A 37 -5.83 18.01 10.65
C LYS A 37 -6.70 19.14 10.13
N SER A 38 -7.46 18.95 9.04
CA SER A 38 -8.37 19.96 8.51
C SER A 38 -9.75 19.87 9.18
N ASN A 39 -9.82 20.35 10.43
CA ASN A 39 -10.94 21.03 11.07
C ASN A 39 -12.39 20.42 11.00
N PHE A 40 -13.00 20.31 12.19
CA PHE A 40 -14.43 20.12 12.51
C PHE A 40 -15.00 18.68 12.50
N ILE A 41 -15.60 18.33 13.64
CA ILE A 41 -16.19 17.04 14.08
C ILE A 41 -17.18 16.36 13.11
N SER A 42 -17.69 17.02 12.07
CA SER A 42 -19.03 16.70 11.58
C SER A 42 -19.31 16.99 10.12
N GLN A 43 -18.34 16.80 9.22
CA GLN A 43 -18.72 16.37 7.86
C GLN A 43 -18.88 14.84 7.78
N PHE A 44 -19.47 14.28 8.84
CA PHE A 44 -20.68 13.49 8.68
C PHE A 44 -20.50 12.20 7.86
N PHE A 45 -19.71 11.26 8.41
CA PHE A 45 -20.09 9.85 8.47
C PHE A 45 -20.48 9.11 7.16
N ARG A 46 -20.08 9.59 5.98
CA ARG A 46 -20.18 8.86 4.71
C ARG A 46 -19.11 9.31 3.74
N GLY A 47 -18.09 8.48 3.52
CA GLY A 47 -17.42 8.48 2.21
C GLY A 47 -15.92 8.31 2.23
N ASP A 48 -15.21 8.67 3.28
CA ASP A 48 -13.75 8.61 3.26
C ASP A 48 -13.27 7.25 3.74
N PHE A 49 -13.09 6.34 2.77
CA PHE A 49 -12.56 5.00 2.99
C PHE A 49 -11.24 4.83 2.24
N LEU A 50 -10.36 4.02 2.82
CA LEU A 50 -9.14 3.49 2.22
C LEU A 50 -9.04 2.02 2.67
N SER A 51 -9.14 1.11 1.71
CA SER A 51 -9.01 -0.33 1.91
C SER A 51 -7.83 -0.85 1.10
N PHE A 52 -7.14 -1.85 1.64
CA PHE A 52 -6.08 -2.58 0.97
C PHE A 52 -6.50 -4.04 0.89
N GLU A 53 -6.62 -4.54 -0.33
CA GLU A 53 -7.14 -5.87 -0.60
C GLU A 53 -6.15 -6.63 -1.48
N TYR A 54 -6.12 -7.95 -1.33
CA TYR A 54 -5.42 -8.82 -2.25
C TYR A 54 -6.45 -9.78 -2.85
N HIS A 55 -6.47 -9.87 -4.17
CA HIS A 55 -7.41 -10.66 -4.94
C HIS A 55 -6.61 -11.75 -5.63
N ALA A 56 -6.85 -13.00 -5.25
CA ALA A 56 -6.22 -14.17 -5.86
C ALA A 56 -7.21 -14.84 -6.80
N ARG A 57 -7.04 -14.66 -8.12
CA ARG A 57 -7.96 -15.20 -9.14
C ARG A 57 -7.14 -15.75 -10.31
N GLU A 58 -7.53 -16.90 -10.83
CA GLU A 58 -6.94 -17.49 -12.06
C GLU A 58 -5.41 -17.68 -12.03
N GLY A 59 -4.83 -17.83 -10.83
CA GLY A 59 -3.38 -18.00 -10.66
C GLY A 59 -2.60 -16.68 -10.59
N GLU A 60 -3.29 -15.55 -10.64
CA GLU A 60 -2.72 -14.21 -10.49
C GLU A 60 -3.10 -13.61 -9.13
N ILE A 61 -2.21 -12.76 -8.60
CA ILE A 61 -2.43 -12.01 -7.36
C ILE A 61 -2.46 -10.53 -7.72
N ALA A 62 -3.61 -9.89 -7.55
CA ALA A 62 -3.77 -8.46 -7.69
C ALA A 62 -3.82 -7.78 -6.31
N PHE A 63 -3.09 -6.67 -6.17
CA PHE A 63 -3.19 -5.79 -5.00
C PHE A 63 -4.10 -4.63 -5.35
N VAL A 64 -5.22 -4.52 -4.67
CA VAL A 64 -6.27 -3.54 -4.94
C VAL A 64 -6.32 -2.54 -3.79
N ILE A 65 -6.37 -1.25 -4.14
CA ILE A 65 -6.55 -0.18 -3.17
C ILE A 65 -7.89 0.48 -3.44
N ALA A 66 -8.86 0.23 -2.57
CA ALA A 66 -10.17 0.85 -2.67
C ALA A 66 -10.13 2.20 -1.94
N VAL A 67 -10.38 3.28 -2.65
CA VAL A 67 -10.36 4.63 -2.07
C VAL A 67 -11.50 5.48 -2.61
N HIS A 68 -12.01 6.41 -1.81
CA HIS A 68 -12.93 7.41 -2.33
C HIS A 68 -12.33 8.19 -3.50
N LYS A 69 -13.10 8.35 -4.59
CA LYS A 69 -12.64 8.95 -5.87
C LYS A 69 -11.91 10.28 -5.71
N LYS A 70 -12.29 11.10 -4.72
CA LYS A 70 -11.66 12.40 -4.43
C LYS A 70 -10.18 12.29 -4.02
N TYR A 71 -9.73 11.13 -3.52
CA TYR A 71 -8.35 10.90 -3.08
C TYR A 71 -7.52 10.11 -4.09
N ARG A 72 -8.11 9.60 -5.17
CA ARG A 72 -7.41 8.78 -6.18
C ARG A 72 -6.09 9.41 -6.64
N VAL A 73 -6.13 10.64 -7.15
CA VAL A 73 -4.94 11.33 -7.68
C VAL A 73 -3.87 11.52 -6.60
N PHE A 74 -4.27 11.68 -5.34
CA PHE A 74 -3.32 11.75 -4.24
C PHE A 74 -2.66 10.40 -3.99
N VAL A 75 -3.46 9.33 -3.86
CA VAL A 75 -2.98 7.96 -3.65
C VAL A 75 -2.00 7.55 -4.76
N GLU A 76 -2.38 7.77 -6.03
CA GLU A 76 -1.53 7.45 -7.18
C GLU A 76 -0.18 8.16 -7.10
N LYS A 77 -0.17 9.45 -6.77
CA LYS A 77 1.08 10.23 -6.61
C LYS A 77 1.95 9.72 -5.46
N GLN A 78 1.34 9.39 -4.32
CA GLN A 78 2.11 8.86 -3.18
C GLN A 78 2.70 7.49 -3.49
N LEU A 79 1.95 6.61 -4.18
CA LEU A 79 2.44 5.30 -4.60
C LEU A 79 3.55 5.42 -5.64
N ALA A 80 3.38 6.25 -6.66
CA ALA A 80 4.40 6.47 -7.69
C ALA A 80 5.67 7.14 -7.15
N ALA A 81 5.56 7.92 -6.06
CA ALA A 81 6.72 8.50 -5.38
C ALA A 81 7.53 7.45 -4.60
N ILE A 82 6.89 6.38 -4.13
CA ILE A 82 7.52 5.31 -3.36
C ILE A 82 8.02 4.19 -4.27
N TYR A 83 7.25 3.85 -5.30
CA TYR A 83 7.52 2.80 -6.28
C TYR A 83 7.59 3.42 -7.67
N SER A 84 8.80 3.64 -8.19
CA SER A 84 9.01 4.28 -9.50
C SER A 84 8.43 3.51 -10.68
N ASP A 85 8.32 2.18 -10.52
CA ASP A 85 7.97 1.26 -11.60
C ASP A 85 6.54 0.70 -11.43
N ILE A 86 5.73 1.32 -10.56
CA ILE A 86 4.36 0.87 -10.32
C ILE A 86 3.44 1.17 -11.51
N ILE A 87 2.62 0.19 -11.87
CA ILE A 87 1.54 0.34 -12.85
C ILE A 87 0.24 0.45 -12.05
N LEU A 88 -0.48 1.57 -12.25
CA LEU A 88 -1.74 1.86 -11.56
C LEU A 88 -2.86 1.86 -12.58
N GLU A 89 -3.84 0.98 -12.37
CA GLU A 89 -5.02 0.86 -13.21
C GLU A 89 -6.29 1.06 -12.37
N GLU A 90 -7.22 1.86 -12.88
CA GLU A 90 -8.55 1.96 -12.28
C GLU A 90 -9.35 0.75 -12.74
N ILE A 91 -9.70 -0.11 -11.80
CA ILE A 91 -10.60 -1.24 -12.05
C ILE A 91 -12.01 -0.89 -11.55
N GLU A 92 -13.03 -1.45 -12.20
CA GLU A 92 -14.38 -1.45 -11.61
C GLU A 92 -14.37 -2.24 -10.30
N GLU A 93 -15.31 -1.93 -9.40
CA GLU A 93 -15.42 -2.61 -8.12
C GLU A 93 -15.46 -4.13 -8.34
N PRO A 94 -14.44 -4.88 -7.91
CA PRO A 94 -14.36 -6.29 -8.17
C PRO A 94 -15.55 -6.99 -7.52
N GLU A 95 -16.25 -7.84 -8.28
CA GLU A 95 -17.39 -8.63 -7.76
C GLU A 95 -16.88 -9.54 -6.62
N LEU A 96 -17.12 -9.12 -5.39
CA LEU A 96 -16.93 -9.96 -4.21
C LEU A 96 -18.16 -10.86 -4.08
N PHE A 97 -18.15 -11.95 -4.85
CA PHE A 97 -19.11 -13.07 -4.89
C PHE A 97 -20.48 -12.83 -5.54
#